data_AF-A0A4R6C6E6-F1
#
_entry.id   AF-A0A4R6C6E6-F1
#
_cell.length_a   1.000
_cell.length_b   1.000
_cell.length_c   1.000
_cell.angle_alpha   90.00
_cell.angle_beta   90.00
_cell.angle_gamma   90.00
#
_symmetry.space_group_name_H-M   'P 1'
#
loop_
_entity.id
_entity.type
_entity.pdbx_description
1 polymer ?
#
loop_
_entity_poly.entity_id
_entity_poly.type
_entity_poly.pdbx_seq_one_letter_code
_entity_poly.pdbx_strand_id
1 'polypeptide(L)'
;MKKIDRALIVLFAIYAFMHVVLLLLRDETQVFWYVYTGLLLFSSLGYIFYERNITSKRLMTSIGVGVITSVIIILIYHVLLQMNIALSFTALLSELVAMGVYYKWQLIITLVVAVPLHELFMRALLQDNLSRYMHPVVAAVISSLLSALLFSYAVNLNVGAMLLIIQLILSFSYLYTKRLITPVLGAVIAIMALIIIYGQ
;
A
#
# COMPACT_ATOMS: atom_id res chain seq x y z
N MET A 1 -24.37 9.61 -18.47
CA MET A 1 -23.60 9.41 -17.22
C MET A 1 -23.79 7.96 -16.79
N LYS A 2 -22.74 7.12 -16.81
CA LYS A 2 -22.84 5.73 -16.30
C LYS A 2 -23.19 5.79 -14.81
N LYS A 3 -24.25 5.12 -14.37
CA LYS A 3 -24.62 5.03 -12.94
C LYS A 3 -23.40 4.52 -12.16
N ILE A 4 -23.01 5.24 -11.12
CA ILE A 4 -22.00 4.78 -10.16
C ILE A 4 -22.54 3.49 -9.54
N ASP A 5 -21.77 2.42 -9.62
CA ASP A 5 -22.12 1.12 -9.04
C ASP A 5 -22.10 1.22 -7.52
N ARG A 6 -23.05 0.54 -6.88
CA ARG A 6 -23.19 0.43 -5.43
C ARG A 6 -21.88 -0.02 -4.78
N ALA A 7 -21.10 -0.86 -5.47
CA ALA A 7 -19.78 -1.29 -5.02
C ALA A 7 -18.82 -0.11 -4.77
N LEU A 8 -18.71 0.84 -5.70
CA LEU A 8 -17.79 1.98 -5.58
C LEU A 8 -18.20 2.88 -4.39
N ILE A 9 -19.50 3.10 -4.20
CA ILE A 9 -20.03 3.90 -3.08
C ILE A 9 -19.65 3.25 -1.75
N VAL A 10 -19.83 1.94 -1.62
CA VAL A 10 -19.47 1.21 -0.39
C VAL A 10 -17.96 1.23 -0.15
N LEU A 11 -17.13 1.07 -1.18
CA LEU A 11 -15.68 1.16 -1.03
C LEU A 11 -15.23 2.54 -0.56
N PHE A 12 -15.81 3.61 -1.11
CA PHE A 12 -15.53 4.97 -0.63
C PHE A 12 -16.07 5.21 0.78
N ALA A 13 -17.20 4.62 1.17
CA ALA A 13 -17.71 4.68 2.52
C ALA A 13 -16.78 3.99 3.54
N ILE A 14 -16.25 2.80 3.19
CA ILE A 14 -15.23 2.10 3.98
C ILE A 14 -13.97 2.98 4.10
N TYR A 15 -13.49 3.53 2.99
CA TYR A 15 -12.32 4.40 2.98
C TYR A 15 -12.51 5.67 3.84
N ALA A 16 -13.67 6.32 3.75
CA ALA A 16 -14.03 7.47 4.56
C ALA A 16 -14.09 7.11 6.05
N PHE A 17 -14.67 5.95 6.39
CA PHE A 17 -14.68 5.44 7.76
C PHE A 17 -13.26 5.26 8.30
N MET A 18 -12.35 4.67 7.51
CA MET A 18 -10.94 4.55 7.90
C MET A 18 -10.31 5.92 8.19
N HIS A 19 -10.59 6.94 7.38
CA HIS A 19 -10.08 8.30 7.63
C HIS A 19 -10.64 8.92 8.91
N VAL A 20 -11.94 8.76 9.18
CA VAL A 20 -12.55 9.26 10.41
C VAL A 20 -11.90 8.62 11.63
N VAL A 21 -11.73 7.30 11.63
CA VAL A 21 -11.10 6.58 12.75
C VAL A 21 -9.65 7.02 12.93
N LEU A 22 -8.85 7.10 11.85
CA LEU A 22 -7.46 7.54 11.93
C LEU A 22 -7.32 8.99 12.39
N LEU A 23 -8.23 9.89 11.97
CA LEU A 23 -8.23 11.28 12.40
C LEU A 23 -8.53 11.43 13.89
N LEU A 24 -9.47 10.64 14.43
CA LEU A 24 -9.84 10.68 15.84
C LEU A 24 -8.72 10.14 16.76
N LEU A 25 -7.88 9.24 16.25
CA LEU A 25 -6.88 8.51 17.04
C LEU A 25 -5.44 8.92 16.73
N ARG A 26 -5.24 9.96 15.92
CA ARG A 26 -3.91 10.41 15.47
C ARG A 26 -2.97 10.79 16.61
N ASP A 27 -3.52 11.32 17.70
CA ASP A 27 -2.75 11.84 18.84
C ASP A 27 -2.37 10.72 19.83
N GLU A 28 -2.95 9.52 19.67
CA GLU A 28 -2.74 8.35 20.52
C GLU A 28 -1.70 7.39 19.91
N THR A 29 -0.44 7.78 19.91
CA THR A 29 0.65 7.09 19.18
C THR A 29 0.81 5.60 19.51
N GLN A 30 0.53 5.20 20.76
CA GLN A 30 0.59 3.79 21.16
C GLN A 30 -0.55 2.95 20.56
N VAL A 31 -1.74 3.53 20.39
CA VAL A 31 -2.94 2.82 19.91
C VAL A 31 -3.07 2.91 18.39
N PHE A 32 -2.53 3.97 17.80
CA PHE A 32 -2.64 4.28 16.38
C PHE A 32 -2.25 3.11 15.47
N TRP A 33 -1.10 2.48 15.70
CA TRP A 33 -0.61 1.38 14.85
C TRP A 33 -1.44 0.09 14.97
N TYR A 34 -1.98 -0.19 16.15
CA TYR A 34 -2.91 -1.32 16.33
C TYR A 34 -4.23 -1.07 15.61
N VAL A 35 -4.74 0.16 15.70
CA VAL A 35 -5.97 0.56 15.02
C VAL A 35 -5.78 0.58 13.51
N TYR A 36 -4.64 1.06 13.02
CA TYR A 36 -4.30 1.01 11.60
C TYR A 36 -4.36 -0.43 11.06
N THR A 37 -3.73 -1.36 11.77
CA THR A 37 -3.77 -2.79 11.42
C THR A 37 -5.18 -3.36 11.48
N GLY A 38 -5.97 -2.99 12.50
CA GLY A 38 -7.38 -3.35 12.61
C GLY A 38 -8.25 -2.80 11.47
N LEU A 39 -7.98 -1.57 11.02
CA LEU A 39 -8.66 -0.97 9.88
C LEU A 39 -8.32 -1.69 8.57
N LEU A 40 -7.08 -2.15 8.39
CA LEU A 40 -6.72 -2.98 7.25
C LEU A 40 -7.46 -4.33 7.26
N LEU A 41 -7.65 -4.95 8.42
CA LEU A 41 -8.52 -6.13 8.55
C LEU A 41 -9.97 -5.78 8.23
N PHE A 42 -10.48 -4.65 8.72
CA PHE A 42 -11.83 -4.17 8.38
C PHE A 42 -12.01 -3.95 6.88
N SER A 43 -10.97 -3.45 6.19
CA SER A 43 -10.99 -3.25 4.74
C SER A 43 -11.21 -4.54 3.94
N SER A 44 -10.93 -5.71 4.54
CA SER A 44 -11.23 -7.01 3.96
C SER A 44 -12.72 -7.27 3.77
N LEU A 45 -13.61 -6.57 4.47
CA LEU A 45 -15.06 -6.64 4.22
C LEU A 45 -15.42 -6.21 2.79
N GLY A 46 -14.59 -5.38 2.17
CA GLY A 46 -14.71 -5.02 0.76
C GLY A 46 -14.52 -6.20 -0.20
N TYR A 47 -14.00 -7.34 0.27
CA TYR A 47 -13.81 -8.55 -0.54
C TYR A 47 -15.10 -9.09 -1.15
N ILE A 48 -16.27 -8.75 -0.59
CA ILE A 48 -17.58 -9.08 -1.18
C ILE A 48 -17.71 -8.53 -2.61
N PHE A 49 -17.01 -7.44 -2.92
CA PHE A 49 -16.97 -6.81 -4.25
C PHE A 49 -15.76 -7.23 -5.08
N TYR A 50 -14.98 -8.22 -4.62
CA TYR A 50 -13.83 -8.71 -5.35
C TYR A 50 -14.27 -9.55 -6.54
N GLU A 51 -13.92 -9.08 -7.74
CA GLU A 51 -14.10 -9.85 -8.96
C GLU A 51 -12.73 -10.27 -9.49
N ARG A 52 -12.56 -11.58 -9.77
CA ARG A 52 -11.33 -12.08 -10.36
C ARG A 52 -11.21 -11.59 -11.80
N ASN A 53 -10.16 -10.82 -12.08
CA ASN A 53 -9.92 -10.31 -13.42
C ASN A 53 -9.47 -11.44 -14.39
N ILE A 54 -10.30 -11.71 -15.41
CA ILE A 54 -10.05 -12.73 -16.44
C ILE A 54 -8.86 -12.40 -17.34
N THR A 55 -8.48 -11.12 -17.45
CA THR A 55 -7.34 -10.65 -18.28
C THR A 55 -6.00 -10.74 -17.56
N SER A 56 -5.98 -11.26 -16.33
CA SER A 56 -4.77 -11.38 -15.52
C SER A 56 -3.69 -12.22 -16.19
N LYS A 57 -2.44 -11.75 -16.13
CA LYS A 57 -1.26 -12.46 -16.67
C LYS A 57 -1.06 -13.81 -15.98
N ARG A 58 -0.15 -14.67 -16.46
CA ARG A 58 0.14 -15.95 -15.77
C ARG A 58 0.77 -15.69 -14.39
N LEU A 59 0.60 -16.64 -13.46
CA LEU A 59 1.12 -16.53 -12.10
C LEU A 59 2.63 -16.29 -12.08
N MET A 60 3.40 -17.10 -12.83
CA MET A 60 4.86 -16.99 -12.89
C MET A 60 5.32 -15.62 -13.42
N THR A 61 4.68 -15.11 -14.47
CA THR A 61 4.93 -13.76 -14.99
C THR A 61 4.64 -12.69 -13.93
N SER A 62 3.56 -12.86 -13.17
CA SER A 62 3.14 -11.91 -12.14
C SER A 62 4.10 -11.89 -10.95
N ILE A 63 4.68 -13.04 -10.59
CA ILE A 63 5.75 -13.16 -9.59
C ILE A 63 7.01 -12.47 -10.09
N GLY A 64 7.46 -12.77 -11.32
CA GLY A 64 8.63 -12.14 -11.92
C GLY A 64 8.53 -10.61 -11.98
N VAL A 65 7.37 -10.08 -12.40
CA VAL A 65 7.09 -8.64 -12.38
C VAL A 65 7.10 -8.08 -10.96
N GLY A 66 6.59 -8.82 -9.96
CA GLY A 66 6.64 -8.41 -8.55
C GLY A 66 8.07 -8.23 -8.05
N VAL A 67 8.96 -9.17 -8.39
CA VAL A 67 10.39 -9.07 -8.06
C VAL A 67 11.03 -7.86 -8.77
N ILE A 68 10.80 -7.68 -10.07
CA ILE A 68 11.29 -6.50 -10.81
C ILE A 68 10.78 -5.19 -10.16
N THR A 69 9.51 -5.17 -9.76
CA THR A 69 8.89 -4.02 -9.08
C THR A 69 9.62 -3.70 -7.77
N SER A 70 9.97 -4.71 -6.97
CA SER A 70 10.74 -4.50 -5.75
C SER A 70 12.12 -3.90 -6.01
N VAL A 71 12.83 -4.37 -7.04
CA VAL A 71 14.13 -3.83 -7.45
C VAL A 71 14.00 -2.37 -7.86
N ILE A 72 12.98 -2.02 -8.66
CA ILE A 72 12.71 -0.63 -9.06
C ILE A 72 12.47 0.26 -7.84
N ILE A 73 11.67 -0.20 -6.87
CA ILE A 73 11.41 0.55 -5.62
C ILE A 73 12.72 0.79 -4.86
N ILE A 74 13.57 -0.22 -4.71
CA ILE A 74 14.85 -0.11 -3.99
C ILE A 74 15.80 0.86 -4.69
N LEU A 75 15.90 0.80 -6.03
CA LEU A 75 16.76 1.70 -6.80
C LEU A 75 16.28 3.15 -6.69
N ILE A 76 14.98 3.39 -6.82
CA ILE A 76 14.40 4.73 -6.66
C ILE A 76 14.63 5.25 -5.24
N TYR A 77 14.43 4.41 -4.23
CA TYR A 77 14.74 4.75 -2.85
C TYR A 77 16.19 5.20 -2.69
N HIS A 78 17.13 4.43 -3.23
CA HIS A 78 18.55 4.73 -3.15
C HIS A 78 18.91 6.08 -3.80
N VAL A 79 18.37 6.36 -4.98
CA VAL A 79 18.57 7.65 -5.67
C VAL A 79 18.03 8.81 -4.83
N LEU A 80 16.83 8.67 -4.28
CA LEU A 80 16.21 9.72 -3.45
C LEU A 80 16.94 9.93 -2.12
N LEU A 81 17.59 8.88 -1.59
CA LEU A 81 18.43 8.98 -0.41
C LEU A 81 19.68 9.84 -0.68
N GLN A 82 20.32 9.67 -1.84
CA GLN A 82 21.48 10.49 -2.24
C GLN A 82 21.13 11.99 -2.38
N MET A 83 19.86 12.30 -2.63
CA MET A 83 19.34 13.68 -2.71
C MET A 83 18.90 14.23 -1.34
N ASN A 84 19.11 13.50 -0.23
CA ASN A 84 18.63 13.82 1.11
C ASN A 84 17.10 13.91 1.26
N ILE A 85 16.34 13.42 0.27
CA ILE A 85 14.87 13.48 0.27
C ILE A 85 14.28 12.32 1.10
N ALA A 86 14.95 11.16 1.11
CA ALA A 86 14.45 9.95 1.76
C ALA A 86 14.94 9.74 3.22
N LEU A 87 15.67 10.70 3.81
CA LEU A 87 16.24 10.55 5.16
C LEU A 87 15.16 10.31 6.23
N SER A 88 14.02 11.00 6.13
CA SER A 88 12.88 10.78 7.03
C SER A 88 12.25 9.39 6.89
N PHE A 89 12.35 8.77 5.72
CA PHE A 89 11.87 7.40 5.52
C PHE A 89 12.83 6.39 6.14
N THR A 90 14.15 6.63 6.09
CA THR A 90 15.12 5.83 6.85
C THR A 90 14.81 5.86 8.35
N ALA A 91 14.52 7.05 8.90
CA ALA A 91 14.13 7.19 10.30
C ALA A 91 12.84 6.40 10.63
N LEU A 92 11.84 6.44 9.74
CA LEU A 92 10.64 5.62 9.88
C LEU A 92 10.94 4.11 9.84
N LEU A 93 11.86 3.66 8.96
CA LEU A 93 12.28 2.26 8.93
C LEU A 93 12.96 1.85 10.24
N SER A 94 13.83 2.69 10.79
CA SER A 94 14.46 2.42 12.10
C SER A 94 13.44 2.42 13.24
N GLU A 95 12.45 3.31 13.22
CA GLU A 95 11.35 3.30 14.18
C GLU A 95 10.48 2.05 14.04
N LEU A 96 10.18 1.61 12.82
CA LEU A 96 9.45 0.34 12.57
C LEU A 96 10.21 -0.87 13.12
N VAL A 97 11.53 -0.90 12.98
CA VAL A 97 12.38 -1.95 13.57
C VAL A 97 12.37 -1.87 15.09
N ALA A 98 12.41 -0.65 15.67
CA ALA A 98 12.37 -0.44 17.12
C ALA A 98 10.99 -0.73 17.74
N MET A 99 9.90 -0.45 17.02
CA MET A 99 8.51 -0.75 17.39
C MET A 99 8.18 -2.24 17.24
N GLY A 100 8.99 -3.00 16.49
CA GLY A 100 8.97 -4.45 16.47
C GLY A 100 9.39 -5.02 17.82
N VAL A 101 8.51 -4.93 18.81
CA VAL A 101 8.53 -5.54 20.14
C VAL A 101 9.46 -6.75 20.19
N TYR A 102 10.50 -6.71 21.04
CA TYR A 102 11.43 -7.78 21.52
C TYR A 102 12.02 -8.79 20.49
N TYR A 103 11.25 -9.27 19.52
CA TYR A 103 11.59 -10.26 18.49
C TYR A 103 11.19 -9.77 17.09
N LYS A 104 12.18 -9.67 16.19
CA LYS A 104 12.06 -9.25 14.78
C LYS A 104 11.01 -10.02 13.96
N TRP A 105 10.65 -11.24 14.35
CA TRP A 105 9.64 -12.06 13.67
C TRP A 105 8.21 -11.50 13.77
N GLN A 106 7.89 -10.76 14.84
CA GLN A 106 6.56 -10.17 15.00
C GLN A 106 6.30 -9.08 13.94
N LEU A 107 7.30 -8.25 13.67
CA LEU A 107 7.25 -7.25 12.59
C LEU A 107 7.01 -7.90 11.23
N ILE A 108 7.70 -9.02 10.95
CA ILE A 108 7.56 -9.76 9.68
C ILE A 108 6.13 -10.30 9.51
N ILE A 109 5.55 -10.90 10.56
CA ILE A 109 4.18 -11.41 10.51
C ILE A 109 3.18 -10.27 10.25
N THR A 110 3.34 -9.14 10.94
CA THR A 110 2.48 -7.96 10.74
C THR A 110 2.57 -7.46 9.30
N LEU A 111 3.77 -7.38 8.72
CA LEU A 111 3.94 -6.96 7.32
C LEU A 111 3.31 -7.95 6.33
N VAL A 112 3.50 -9.26 6.56
CA VAL A 112 2.93 -10.33 5.72
C VAL A 112 1.40 -10.34 5.75
N VAL A 113 0.76 -9.81 6.79
CA VAL A 113 -0.70 -9.69 6.87
C VAL A 113 -1.19 -8.32 6.40
N ALA A 114 -0.59 -7.24 6.88
CA ALA A 114 -1.03 -5.88 6.61
C ALA A 114 -0.85 -5.48 5.14
N VAL A 115 0.29 -5.83 4.53
CA VAL A 115 0.58 -5.43 3.15
C VAL A 115 -0.39 -6.06 2.15
N PRO A 116 -0.69 -7.39 2.19
CA PRO A 116 -1.70 -7.95 1.31
C PRO A 116 -3.09 -7.35 1.47
N LEU A 117 -3.51 -7.03 2.70
CA LEU A 117 -4.82 -6.44 2.96
C LEU A 117 -4.91 -5.02 2.38
N HIS A 118 -3.88 -4.22 2.61
CA HIS A 118 -3.78 -2.88 2.03
C HIS A 118 -3.80 -2.93 0.50
N GLU A 119 -2.99 -3.80 -0.12
CA GLU A 119 -2.96 -3.92 -1.59
C GLU A 119 -4.26 -4.53 -2.15
N LEU A 120 -4.91 -5.44 -1.42
CA LEU A 120 -6.21 -5.98 -1.80
C LEU A 120 -7.23 -4.85 -1.91
N PHE A 121 -7.33 -4.01 -0.88
CA PHE A 121 -8.26 -2.90 -0.87
C PHE A 121 -7.92 -1.86 -1.93
N MET A 122 -6.67 -1.43 -2.03
CA MET A 122 -6.28 -0.36 -2.94
C MET A 122 -6.28 -0.77 -4.41
N ARG A 123 -5.79 -1.97 -4.72
CA ARG A 123 -5.58 -2.43 -6.11
C ARG A 123 -6.77 -3.21 -6.61
N ALA A 124 -7.05 -4.32 -5.96
CA ALA A 124 -8.03 -5.29 -6.44
C ALA A 124 -9.47 -4.79 -6.27
N LEU A 125 -9.75 -4.00 -5.23
CA LEU A 125 -11.07 -3.41 -5.03
C LEU A 125 -11.15 -2.02 -5.63
N LEU A 126 -10.40 -1.04 -5.10
CA LEU A 126 -10.59 0.36 -5.46
C LEU A 126 -10.11 0.71 -6.87
N GLN A 127 -8.85 0.41 -7.22
CA GLN A 127 -8.28 0.74 -8.53
C GLN A 127 -9.01 0.02 -9.68
N ASP A 128 -9.32 -1.27 -9.53
CA ASP A 128 -9.99 -2.02 -10.58
C ASP A 128 -11.44 -1.53 -10.79
N ASN A 129 -12.19 -1.25 -9.71
CA ASN A 129 -13.52 -0.66 -9.82
C ASN A 129 -13.48 0.76 -10.40
N LEU A 130 -12.54 1.62 -10.01
CA LEU A 130 -12.37 2.95 -10.60
C LEU A 130 -12.10 2.86 -12.11
N SER A 131 -11.29 1.88 -12.55
CA SER A 131 -10.96 1.71 -13.97
C SER A 131 -12.15 1.34 -14.88
N ARG A 132 -13.30 0.96 -14.29
CA ARG A 132 -14.57 0.76 -15.03
C ARG A 132 -15.22 2.10 -15.45
N TYR A 133 -14.90 3.19 -14.75
CA TYR A 133 -15.51 4.51 -14.92
C TYR A 133 -14.58 5.56 -15.52
N MET A 134 -13.26 5.35 -15.41
CA MET A 134 -12.25 6.29 -15.90
C MET A 134 -11.10 5.54 -16.57
N HIS A 135 -10.21 6.30 -17.22
CA HIS A 135 -9.03 5.73 -17.86
C HIS A 135 -8.17 4.95 -16.84
N PRO A 136 -7.66 3.74 -17.15
CA PRO A 136 -6.96 2.89 -16.18
C PRO A 136 -5.73 3.53 -15.52
N VAL A 137 -5.04 4.41 -16.26
CA VAL A 137 -3.91 5.19 -15.71
C VAL A 137 -4.37 6.21 -14.69
N VAL A 138 -5.52 6.87 -14.92
CA VAL A 138 -6.08 7.83 -13.96
C VAL A 138 -6.56 7.12 -12.70
N ALA A 139 -7.20 5.95 -12.86
CA ALA A 139 -7.57 5.10 -11.74
C ALA A 139 -6.35 4.65 -10.91
N ALA A 140 -5.23 4.35 -11.57
CA ALA A 140 -3.97 4.02 -10.92
C ALA A 140 -3.45 5.19 -10.07
N VAL A 141 -3.34 6.38 -10.66
CA VAL A 141 -2.87 7.59 -9.97
C VAL A 141 -3.75 7.94 -8.77
N ILE A 142 -5.09 7.91 -8.94
CA ILE A 142 -6.03 8.19 -7.85
C ILE A 142 -5.89 7.14 -6.73
N SER A 143 -5.82 5.85 -7.06
CA SER A 143 -5.62 4.79 -6.07
C SER A 143 -4.31 4.96 -5.29
N SER A 144 -3.22 5.34 -5.96
CA SER A 144 -1.94 5.64 -5.29
C SER A 144 -2.02 6.85 -4.38
N LEU A 145 -2.73 7.91 -4.80
CA LEU A 145 -2.96 9.09 -3.96
C LEU A 145 -3.75 8.74 -2.70
N LEU A 146 -4.87 8.04 -2.86
CA LEU A 146 -5.72 7.60 -1.74
C LEU A 146 -4.97 6.64 -0.80
N SER A 147 -4.14 5.77 -1.36
CA SER A 147 -3.26 4.91 -0.56
C SER A 147 -2.27 5.72 0.28
N ALA A 148 -1.56 6.69 -0.30
CA ALA A 148 -0.61 7.52 0.44
C ALA A 148 -1.32 8.40 1.50
N LEU A 149 -2.54 8.87 1.21
CA LEU A 149 -3.34 9.67 2.13
C LEU A 149 -3.70 8.93 3.42
N LEU A 150 -3.91 7.60 3.40
CA LEU A 150 -4.12 6.84 4.63
C LEU A 150 -2.95 6.94 5.60
N PHE A 151 -1.72 7.05 5.09
CA PHE A 151 -0.53 7.17 5.92
C PHE A 151 -0.25 8.61 6.37
N SER A 152 -0.90 9.62 5.78
CA SER A 152 -0.63 11.04 6.07
C SER A 152 -0.88 11.45 7.52
N TYR A 153 -1.70 10.69 8.25
CA TYR A 153 -1.94 10.90 9.68
C TYR A 153 -0.80 10.40 10.57
N ALA A 154 0.03 9.48 10.06
CA ALA A 154 1.07 8.80 10.82
C ALA A 154 2.47 9.34 10.54
N VAL A 155 2.67 9.98 9.38
CA VAL A 155 4.00 10.29 8.85
C VAL A 155 4.12 11.75 8.43
N ASN A 156 5.35 12.26 8.41
CA ASN A 156 5.62 13.59 7.90
C ASN A 156 5.42 13.70 6.37
N LEU A 157 5.34 14.93 5.86
CA LEU A 157 5.07 15.18 4.44
C LEU A 157 6.10 14.53 3.50
N ASN A 158 7.37 14.49 3.90
CA ASN A 158 8.45 13.90 3.10
C ASN A 158 8.26 12.38 2.95
N VAL A 159 7.94 11.68 4.04
CA VAL A 159 7.62 10.25 4.02
C VAL A 159 6.33 10.01 3.23
N GLY A 160 5.32 10.88 3.38
CA GLY A 160 4.08 10.80 2.59
C GLY A 160 4.32 10.91 1.09
N ALA A 161 5.19 11.83 0.66
CA ALA A 161 5.59 11.97 -0.74
C ALA A 161 6.34 10.73 -1.24
N MET A 162 7.21 10.15 -0.40
CA MET A 162 7.91 8.92 -0.75
C MET A 162 6.95 7.73 -0.89
N LEU A 163 6.03 7.58 0.05
CA LEU A 163 4.97 6.57 -0.03
C LEU A 163 4.15 6.75 -1.30
N LEU A 164 3.81 7.96 -1.71
CA LEU A 164 3.11 8.21 -2.96
C LEU A 164 3.88 7.66 -4.18
N ILE A 165 5.20 7.88 -4.26
CA ILE A 165 6.04 7.35 -5.34
C ILE A 165 6.01 5.82 -5.34
N ILE A 166 6.19 5.19 -4.17
CA ILE A 166 6.13 3.73 -4.01
C ILE A 166 4.76 3.20 -4.45
N GLN A 167 3.68 3.84 -4.00
CA GLN A 167 2.32 3.44 -4.32
C GLN A 167 1.99 3.65 -5.80
N LEU A 168 2.61 4.61 -6.50
CA LEU A 168 2.50 4.73 -7.96
C LEU A 168 3.13 3.52 -8.64
N ILE A 169 4.36 3.16 -8.27
CA ILE A 169 5.06 2.00 -8.85
C ILE A 169 4.25 0.70 -8.64
N LEU A 170 3.71 0.48 -7.44
CA LEU A 170 2.86 -0.67 -7.15
C LEU A 170 1.54 -0.65 -7.94
N SER A 171 0.93 0.52 -8.11
CA SER A 171 -0.30 0.66 -8.88
C SER A 171 -0.10 0.39 -10.37
N PHE A 172 1.01 0.84 -10.94
CA PHE A 172 1.37 0.58 -12.33
C PHE A 172 1.76 -0.89 -12.57
N SER A 173 2.47 -1.52 -11.62
CA SER A 173 2.78 -2.95 -11.72
C SER A 173 1.51 -3.81 -11.69
N TYR A 174 0.54 -3.45 -10.84
CA TYR A 174 -0.79 -4.06 -10.83
C TYR A 174 -1.56 -3.78 -12.14
N LEU A 175 -1.49 -2.55 -12.67
CA LEU A 175 -2.15 -2.22 -13.94
C LEU A 175 -1.65 -3.11 -15.09
N TYR A 176 -0.36 -3.44 -15.10
CA TYR A 176 0.26 -4.32 -16.10
C TYR A 176 -0.13 -5.80 -15.93
N THR A 177 -0.13 -6.34 -14.70
CA THR A 177 -0.36 -7.78 -14.48
C THR A 177 -1.80 -8.15 -14.19
N LYS A 178 -2.58 -7.20 -13.66
CA LYS A 178 -3.94 -7.37 -13.11
C LYS A 178 -4.01 -8.50 -12.06
N ARG A 179 -2.91 -8.75 -11.34
CA ARG A 179 -2.86 -9.73 -10.24
C ARG A 179 -2.37 -9.09 -8.96
N LEU A 180 -3.09 -9.37 -7.88
CA LEU A 180 -2.75 -8.91 -6.55
C LEU A 180 -1.37 -9.39 -6.07
N ILE A 181 -0.93 -10.58 -6.49
CA ILE A 181 0.37 -11.11 -6.07
C ILE A 181 1.55 -10.22 -6.51
N THR A 182 1.41 -9.48 -7.61
CA THR A 182 2.47 -8.60 -8.13
C THR A 182 2.78 -7.44 -7.18
N PRO A 183 1.83 -6.53 -6.85
CA PRO A 183 2.10 -5.45 -5.91
C PRO A 183 2.40 -5.98 -4.51
N VAL A 184 1.77 -7.08 -4.07
CA VAL A 184 2.04 -7.66 -2.74
C VAL A 184 3.48 -8.13 -2.62
N LEU A 185 3.98 -8.93 -3.56
CA LEU A 185 5.38 -9.36 -3.55
C LEU A 185 6.33 -8.17 -3.73
N GLY A 186 6.00 -7.23 -4.63
CA GLY A 186 6.80 -6.04 -4.84
C GLY A 186 6.99 -5.22 -3.56
N ALA A 187 5.91 -4.99 -2.81
CA ALA A 187 5.92 -4.24 -1.56
C ALA A 187 6.64 -5.01 -0.45
N VAL A 188 6.30 -6.28 -0.20
CA VAL A 188 6.90 -7.08 0.87
C VAL A 188 8.41 -7.24 0.66
N ILE A 189 8.85 -7.61 -0.55
CA ILE A 189 10.28 -7.79 -0.84
C ILE A 189 11.02 -6.46 -0.70
N ALA A 190 10.46 -5.36 -1.22
CA ALA A 190 11.09 -4.05 -1.12
C ALA A 190 11.23 -3.58 0.34
N ILE A 191 10.15 -3.66 1.13
CA ILE A 191 10.18 -3.26 2.54
C ILE A 191 11.19 -4.10 3.32
N MET A 192 11.18 -5.43 3.13
CA MET A 192 12.12 -6.32 3.80
C MET A 192 13.58 -6.01 3.43
N ALA A 193 13.86 -5.81 2.14
CA ALA A 193 15.20 -5.45 1.68
C ALA A 193 15.65 -4.09 2.25
N LEU A 194 14.78 -3.08 2.21
CA LEU A 194 15.08 -1.75 2.75
C LEU A 194 15.33 -1.79 4.27
N ILE A 195 14.55 -2.57 5.02
CA ILE A 195 14.80 -2.79 6.46
C ILE A 195 16.16 -3.44 6.69
N ILE A 196 16.53 -4.45 5.90
CA ILE A 196 17.83 -5.14 6.06
C ILE A 196 19.01 -4.20 5.75
N ILE A 197 18.86 -3.34 4.73
CA ILE A 197 19.94 -2.44 4.28
C ILE A 197 20.05 -1.20 5.18
N TYR A 198 18.92 -0.63 5.62
CA TYR A 198 18.84 0.70 6.24
C TYR A 198 18.23 0.73 7.64
N GLY A 199 17.61 -0.35 8.10
CA GLY A 199 16.94 -0.44 9.41
C GLY A 199 17.89 -0.74 10.57
N GLN A 200 19.15 -0.30 10.49
CA GLN A 200 20.16 -0.44 11.55
C GLN A 200 20.19 0.80 12.44
#